data_AF-A0A4W3IK00-F1
#
_entry.id   AF-A0A4W3IK00-F1
#
_cell.length_a   1.000
_cell.length_b   1.000
_cell.length_c   1.000
_cell.angle_alpha   90.00
_cell.angle_beta   90.00
_cell.angle_gamma   90.00
#
_symmetry.space_group_name_H-M   'P 1'
#
loop_
_entity.id
_entity.type
_entity.pdbx_description
1 polymer ?
#
loop_
_entity_poly.entity_id
_entity_poly.type
_entity_poly.pdbx_seq_one_letter_code
_entity_poly.pdbx_strand_id
1 'polypeptide(L)'
;MPQIMPQNSSIVLSSQSALRPRDPHTGQRSRDPHTGQRPRDPHTGQRPRDPHTGQRSRDPHTGQRPRDPHTGQRPRDPHTGQWPREPETLTQSSGPETLTRGNVSEHLYSERSNTKCVGITIETRPDYCLKRHLSDMLGYGCTRLEIGVQSVYEDVARDTNRGHTVKAVCESFQLAKDAGFKVVAHMMPDLPNVGLERDIEQFIEFFENPAFRPDGMKLYPTLVIRGTGLYELWKTGRYKSYTPSTLVELVARILALVPPWTRVYRVQRDIPMPLVTSGVEHGNLRELALARMKDLGTECRDVRTREVGIQEIHHKVRPYQVELVRRDYVANGGWESFLSYEDPEQDILIGLLRLRRCSQESFRPELKEGVSIVRELHVYGSVVPINTRDPGKFQHQGFGTLLMEEAERIARDEHGSAKIAVISGVGTRNYYRKLGYELEGPYMVKRLN
;
A
#
# COMPACT_ATOMS: atom_id res chain seq x y z
N MET A 1 20.38 -52.43 4.27
CA MET A 1 20.54 -53.23 5.52
C MET A 1 21.91 -53.88 5.49
N PRO A 2 22.63 -54.03 6.63
CA PRO A 2 22.32 -53.68 8.02
C PRO A 2 23.11 -52.43 8.50
N GLN A 3 22.60 -51.50 9.31
CA GLN A 3 22.31 -51.51 10.77
C GLN A 3 23.52 -51.83 11.67
N ILE A 4 23.94 -50.86 12.49
CA ILE A 4 24.08 -50.92 13.96
C ILE A 4 24.49 -49.52 14.49
N MET A 5 23.79 -49.04 15.53
CA MET A 5 24.02 -47.80 16.30
C MET A 5 25.25 -47.90 17.22
N PRO A 6 25.65 -46.80 17.90
CA PRO A 6 25.28 -46.70 19.32
C PRO A 6 24.87 -45.31 19.85
N GLN A 7 23.79 -45.34 20.64
CA GLN A 7 23.57 -44.78 21.98
C GLN A 7 23.85 -43.31 22.34
N ASN A 8 22.72 -42.62 22.55
CA ASN A 8 22.34 -41.67 23.62
C ASN A 8 23.33 -41.37 24.76
N SER A 9 23.55 -40.07 24.98
CA SER A 9 23.88 -39.46 26.26
C SER A 9 22.66 -38.73 26.84
N SER A 10 22.21 -39.21 28.00
CA SER A 10 21.19 -38.65 28.89
C SER A 10 21.70 -37.48 29.73
N ILE A 11 20.82 -36.54 30.14
CA ILE A 11 20.58 -36.14 31.55
C ILE A 11 19.45 -35.07 31.65
N VAL A 12 18.37 -35.52 32.32
CA VAL A 12 17.51 -34.87 33.33
C VAL A 12 16.71 -33.61 32.98
N LEU A 13 15.39 -33.81 32.80
CA LEU A 13 14.36 -32.88 33.30
C LEU A 13 13.28 -33.69 34.03
N SER A 14 13.08 -33.36 35.30
CA SER A 14 12.20 -34.02 36.26
C SER A 14 10.72 -33.69 36.00
N SER A 15 9.90 -34.73 35.93
CA SER A 15 8.44 -34.68 36.06
C SER A 15 8.03 -34.75 37.53
N GLN A 16 7.19 -33.84 38.01
CA GLN A 16 6.19 -34.15 39.05
C GLN A 16 4.94 -33.28 38.87
N SER A 17 3.84 -33.98 38.61
CA SER A 17 2.45 -33.59 38.84
C SER A 17 2.14 -33.62 40.35
N ALA A 18 1.15 -32.83 40.80
CA ALA A 18 0.00 -33.28 41.60
C ALA A 18 -0.64 -32.20 42.51
N LEU A 19 -1.97 -32.08 42.34
CA LEU A 19 -3.02 -31.98 43.36
C LEU A 19 -3.37 -30.64 44.06
N ARG A 20 -4.67 -30.35 43.97
CA ARG A 20 -5.48 -29.43 44.78
C ARG A 20 -5.54 -29.87 46.26
N PRO A 21 -5.97 -28.96 47.15
CA PRO A 21 -6.89 -29.32 48.24
C PRO A 21 -8.18 -28.48 48.25
N ARG A 22 -9.23 -29.09 48.83
CA ARG A 22 -10.57 -28.55 49.12
C ARG A 22 -10.78 -28.47 50.64
N ASP A 23 -11.51 -27.41 51.07
CA ASP A 23 -12.48 -27.27 52.19
C ASP A 23 -12.00 -27.48 53.66
N PRO A 24 -12.74 -27.07 54.75
CA PRO A 24 -14.17 -26.69 54.83
C PRO A 24 -14.63 -25.61 55.88
N HIS A 25 -15.95 -25.31 55.84
CA HIS A 25 -16.88 -24.85 56.93
C HIS A 25 -16.72 -23.40 57.49
N THR A 26 -17.74 -22.60 57.86
CA THR A 26 -19.14 -22.78 58.31
C THR A 26 -19.80 -21.39 58.45
N GLY A 27 -21.15 -21.29 58.44
CA GLY A 27 -21.83 -20.31 59.31
C GLY A 27 -22.86 -19.35 58.70
N GLN A 28 -24.11 -19.82 58.64
CA GLN A 28 -25.35 -19.15 59.09
C GLN A 28 -25.91 -17.87 58.42
N ARG A 29 -27.25 -17.89 58.33
CA ARG A 29 -28.20 -16.93 57.75
C ARG A 29 -28.46 -15.71 58.66
N SER A 30 -28.95 -14.63 58.04
CA SER A 30 -30.13 -13.89 58.55
C SER A 30 -30.86 -13.15 57.41
N ARG A 31 -32.18 -13.04 57.55
CA ARG A 31 -33.20 -12.51 56.62
C ARG A 31 -33.68 -11.11 57.08
N ASP A 32 -33.96 -10.23 56.10
CA ASP A 32 -35.01 -9.17 55.97
C ASP A 32 -35.23 -8.12 57.10
N PRO A 33 -36.01 -7.01 56.95
CA PRO A 33 -36.86 -6.53 55.81
C PRO A 33 -36.81 -5.01 55.48
N HIS A 34 -37.52 -4.62 54.39
CA HIS A 34 -38.26 -3.37 54.06
C HIS A 34 -37.75 -1.97 54.53
N THR A 35 -37.75 -0.89 53.73
CA THR A 35 -38.90 -0.12 53.20
C THR A 35 -38.36 1.09 52.41
N GLY A 36 -39.04 1.55 51.35
CA GLY A 36 -38.77 2.88 50.77
C GLY A 36 -39.27 3.06 49.34
N GLN A 37 -40.57 3.34 49.20
CA GLN A 37 -41.23 3.61 47.93
C GLN A 37 -41.05 5.07 47.47
N ARG A 38 -40.95 5.23 46.12
CA ARG A 38 -41.51 6.31 45.27
C ARG A 38 -40.85 7.72 45.29
N PRO A 39 -41.03 8.57 44.24
CA PRO A 39 -42.12 8.52 43.24
C PRO A 39 -41.73 8.58 41.74
N ARG A 40 -42.65 8.02 40.95
CA ARG A 40 -42.97 8.43 39.57
C ARG A 40 -43.87 9.66 39.65
N ASP A 41 -43.70 10.59 38.73
CA ASP A 41 -44.62 11.72 38.49
C ASP A 41 -44.95 11.86 36.99
N PRO A 42 -46.08 12.51 36.64
CA PRO A 42 -47.10 11.90 35.79
C PRO A 42 -47.39 12.65 34.47
N HIS A 43 -48.14 11.98 33.58
CA HIS A 43 -48.78 12.58 32.41
C HIS A 43 -50.06 13.34 32.78
N THR A 44 -50.26 14.55 32.21
CA THR A 44 -51.52 15.12 31.64
C THR A 44 -51.24 16.58 31.20
N GLY A 45 -51.72 17.14 30.08
CA GLY A 45 -52.76 16.68 29.17
C GLY A 45 -52.88 17.47 27.85
N GLN A 46 -53.59 16.81 26.94
CA GLN A 46 -54.64 17.26 26.00
C GLN A 46 -54.46 18.49 25.06
N ARG A 47 -54.76 18.19 23.78
CA ARG A 47 -54.94 19.05 22.59
C ARG A 47 -56.16 19.98 22.70
N PRO A 48 -56.33 20.90 21.72
CA PRO A 48 -57.48 20.75 20.80
C PRO A 48 -57.11 20.66 19.30
N ARG A 49 -58.05 20.11 18.50
CA ARG A 49 -58.04 19.94 17.04
C ARG A 49 -58.80 21.07 16.31
N ASP A 50 -58.41 21.25 15.03
CA ASP A 50 -58.90 21.96 13.83
C ASP A 50 -60.37 22.43 13.70
N PRO A 51 -60.69 23.32 12.74
CA PRO A 51 -61.15 22.81 11.43
C PRO A 51 -60.74 23.58 10.15
N HIS A 52 -60.42 22.79 9.12
CA HIS A 52 -60.71 22.88 7.67
C HIS A 52 -60.94 24.21 6.92
N THR A 53 -60.28 24.33 5.76
CA THR A 53 -60.79 24.52 4.36
C THR A 53 -59.68 25.19 3.53
N GLY A 54 -59.37 24.91 2.27
CA GLY A 54 -59.87 23.98 1.27
C GLY A 54 -59.00 24.09 0.00
N GLN A 55 -59.07 23.05 -0.83
CA GLN A 55 -59.00 23.06 -2.30
C GLN A 55 -57.69 23.41 -3.05
N ARG A 56 -57.22 22.42 -3.83
CA ARG A 56 -56.39 22.56 -5.03
C ARG A 56 -57.14 23.31 -6.15
N SER A 57 -56.43 24.04 -7.01
CA SER A 57 -56.60 24.14 -8.49
C SER A 57 -55.51 25.08 -9.07
N ARG A 58 -54.60 24.60 -9.94
CA ARG A 58 -54.56 24.67 -11.43
C ARG A 58 -54.33 26.08 -12.02
N ASP A 59 -53.31 26.15 -12.89
CA ASP A 59 -52.88 27.29 -13.70
C ASP A 59 -54.00 27.95 -14.53
N PRO A 60 -53.74 29.18 -15.00
CA PRO A 60 -54.03 29.51 -16.39
C PRO A 60 -52.85 30.17 -17.13
N HIS A 61 -52.61 29.68 -18.34
CA HIS A 61 -51.92 30.39 -19.42
C HIS A 61 -52.69 31.64 -19.87
N THR A 62 -51.98 32.74 -20.19
CA THR A 62 -52.21 33.70 -21.30
C THR A 62 -51.06 34.72 -21.30
N GLY A 63 -50.19 34.81 -22.34
CA GLY A 63 -50.23 35.81 -23.43
C GLY A 63 -49.60 37.17 -23.00
N GLN A 64 -48.71 37.90 -23.69
CA GLN A 64 -48.29 38.00 -25.09
C GLN A 64 -46.92 38.73 -25.18
N ARG A 65 -46.18 38.54 -26.28
CA ARG A 65 -44.90 39.19 -26.66
C ARG A 65 -45.09 40.64 -27.16
N PRO A 66 -44.04 41.47 -27.13
CA PRO A 66 -43.81 42.50 -28.17
C PRO A 66 -42.71 42.10 -29.17
N ARG A 67 -42.87 42.52 -30.43
CA ARG A 67 -42.01 42.25 -31.60
C ARG A 67 -40.96 43.36 -31.83
N ASP A 68 -39.86 42.98 -32.49
CA ASP A 68 -38.77 43.81 -33.01
C ASP A 68 -39.18 44.87 -34.04
N PRO A 69 -38.28 45.83 -34.31
CA PRO A 69 -37.96 46.18 -35.69
C PRO A 69 -36.45 46.15 -36.01
N HIS A 70 -36.14 45.63 -37.20
CA HIS A 70 -34.80 45.48 -37.80
C HIS A 70 -34.21 46.77 -38.38
N THR A 71 -32.87 46.92 -38.33
CA THR A 71 -32.04 47.48 -39.43
C THR A 71 -30.54 47.11 -39.31
N GLY A 72 -30.03 46.31 -40.27
CA GLY A 72 -28.74 46.49 -40.98
C GLY A 72 -27.42 46.24 -40.21
N GLN A 73 -26.38 45.53 -40.67
CA GLN A 73 -25.92 45.05 -41.98
C GLN A 73 -25.04 43.79 -41.73
N ARG A 74 -25.00 42.83 -42.67
CA ARG A 74 -24.06 41.68 -42.66
C ARG A 74 -22.88 41.94 -43.60
N PRO A 75 -21.65 41.53 -43.22
CA PRO A 75 -20.65 41.06 -44.17
C PRO A 75 -20.59 39.53 -44.22
N ARG A 76 -20.33 38.97 -45.42
CA ARG A 76 -20.18 37.53 -45.73
C ARG A 76 -18.71 37.08 -45.65
N ASP A 77 -18.56 35.77 -45.46
CA ASP A 77 -17.34 34.95 -45.28
C ASP A 77 -16.27 35.04 -46.40
N PRO A 78 -15.04 34.60 -46.08
CA PRO A 78 -14.38 33.62 -46.94
C PRO A 78 -13.78 32.41 -46.18
N HIS A 79 -14.30 31.23 -46.53
CA HIS A 79 -13.67 29.93 -46.76
C HIS A 79 -12.52 29.34 -45.90
N THR A 80 -12.79 28.08 -45.50
CA THR A 80 -11.94 26.86 -45.53
C THR A 80 -10.76 26.73 -44.57
N GLY A 81 -10.96 25.88 -43.55
CA GLY A 81 -9.89 25.23 -42.78
C GLY A 81 -10.45 23.97 -42.12
N GLN A 82 -9.88 22.82 -42.45
CA GLN A 82 -10.36 21.48 -42.15
C GLN A 82 -10.36 21.19 -40.64
N TRP A 83 -11.43 20.56 -40.15
CA TRP A 83 -11.41 19.85 -38.86
C TRP A 83 -10.48 18.63 -39.01
N PRO A 84 -9.58 18.33 -38.04
CA PRO A 84 -8.79 17.11 -38.10
C PRO A 84 -9.71 15.90 -38.20
N ARG A 85 -9.50 15.09 -39.24
CA ARG A 85 -10.19 13.82 -39.45
C ARG A 85 -9.94 12.89 -38.26
N GLU A 86 -10.93 12.04 -37.97
CA GLU A 86 -10.75 10.84 -37.15
C GLU A 86 -9.49 10.10 -37.62
N PRO A 87 -8.65 9.57 -36.71
CA PRO A 87 -7.50 8.80 -37.14
C PRO A 87 -7.98 7.57 -37.91
N GLU A 88 -7.69 7.55 -39.21
CA GLU A 88 -7.80 6.38 -40.05
C GLU A 88 -7.09 5.20 -39.36
N THR A 89 -7.76 4.07 -39.27
CA THR A 89 -7.18 2.78 -38.89
C THR A 89 -6.02 2.45 -39.82
N LEU A 90 -4.81 2.84 -39.43
CA LEU A 90 -3.58 2.29 -39.94
C LEU A 90 -3.51 0.82 -39.48
N THR A 91 -3.95 -0.07 -40.35
CA THR A 91 -3.50 -1.46 -40.35
C THR A 91 -2.02 -1.48 -40.74
N GLN A 92 -1.15 -1.02 -39.83
CA GLN A 92 0.26 -1.37 -39.87
C GLN A 92 0.43 -2.65 -39.07
N SER A 93 0.66 -3.74 -39.80
CA SER A 93 1.30 -4.94 -39.29
C SER A 93 2.73 -4.59 -38.87
N SER A 94 2.90 -3.92 -37.73
CA SER A 94 4.21 -3.75 -37.10
C SER A 94 4.42 -4.88 -36.11
N GLY A 95 5.37 -5.75 -36.48
CA GLY A 95 5.89 -6.76 -35.57
C GLY A 95 6.52 -6.12 -34.32
N PRO A 96 6.87 -6.94 -33.31
CA PRO A 96 7.27 -6.48 -31.97
C PRO A 96 8.56 -5.62 -31.91
N GLU A 97 9.27 -5.40 -33.02
CA GLU A 97 10.57 -4.70 -33.03
C GLU A 97 10.49 -3.16 -33.10
N THR A 98 9.36 -2.57 -33.48
CA THR A 98 9.31 -1.10 -33.70
C THR A 98 9.09 -0.29 -32.42
N LEU A 99 8.41 -0.86 -31.41
CA LEU A 99 8.12 -0.19 -30.13
C LEU A 99 9.36 -0.06 -29.22
N THR A 100 10.32 -0.98 -29.33
CA THR A 100 11.52 -0.98 -28.48
C THR A 100 12.54 0.08 -28.90
N ARG A 101 12.65 0.42 -30.19
CA ARG A 101 13.62 1.44 -30.65
C ARG A 101 13.23 2.87 -30.27
N GLY A 102 11.94 3.19 -30.19
CA GLY A 102 11.46 4.53 -29.81
C GLY A 102 11.83 4.90 -28.36
N ASN A 103 11.52 4.02 -27.41
CA ASN A 103 11.69 4.30 -25.98
C ASN A 103 13.15 4.49 -25.55
N VAL A 104 14.10 3.75 -26.15
CA VAL A 104 15.53 3.89 -25.84
C VAL A 104 16.03 5.30 -26.13
N SER A 105 15.56 5.89 -27.24
CA SER A 105 15.95 7.25 -27.62
C SER A 105 15.42 8.30 -26.63
N GLU A 106 14.16 8.18 -26.21
CA GLU A 106 13.52 9.11 -25.28
C GLU A 106 14.11 9.03 -23.87
N HIS A 107 14.48 7.83 -23.41
CA HIS A 107 15.16 7.64 -22.13
C HIS A 107 16.48 8.41 -22.09
N LEU A 108 17.28 8.36 -23.17
CA LEU A 108 18.56 9.09 -23.23
C LEU A 108 18.39 10.61 -23.11
N TYR A 109 17.31 11.17 -23.67
CA TYR A 109 16.98 12.59 -23.48
C TYR A 109 16.53 12.88 -22.04
N SER A 110 15.65 12.04 -21.48
CA SER A 110 15.18 12.16 -20.10
C SER A 110 16.30 12.05 -19.07
N GLU A 111 17.29 11.18 -19.31
CA GLU A 111 18.50 11.05 -18.49
C GLU A 111 19.33 12.34 -18.42
N ARG A 112 19.26 13.20 -19.45
CA ARG A 112 19.98 14.48 -19.52
C ARG A 112 19.16 15.67 -19.06
N SER A 113 17.84 15.52 -18.90
CA SER A 113 16.93 16.58 -18.43
C SER A 113 17.34 17.18 -17.09
N ASN A 114 17.20 18.49 -16.88
CA ASN A 114 17.45 19.08 -15.55
C ASN A 114 16.42 18.61 -14.51
N THR A 115 15.17 18.37 -14.95
CA THR A 115 14.10 17.79 -14.12
C THR A 115 14.07 16.28 -14.33
N LYS A 116 14.46 15.52 -13.30
CA LYS A 116 14.66 14.07 -13.37
C LYS A 116 13.42 13.29 -12.96
N CYS A 117 13.00 12.32 -13.77
CA CYS A 117 12.02 11.32 -13.35
C CYS A 117 12.74 10.22 -12.53
N VAL A 118 12.54 10.22 -11.21
CA VAL A 118 13.21 9.28 -10.30
C VAL A 118 12.50 7.92 -10.18
N GLY A 119 11.30 7.80 -10.73
CA GLY A 119 10.54 6.56 -10.76
C GLY A 119 9.14 6.76 -11.34
N ILE A 120 8.62 5.70 -11.95
CA ILE A 120 7.26 5.64 -12.47
C ILE A 120 6.53 4.53 -11.72
N THR A 121 5.32 4.84 -11.23
CA THR A 121 4.43 3.89 -10.58
C THR A 121 3.28 3.55 -11.51
N ILE A 122 3.05 2.26 -11.75
CA ILE A 122 1.93 1.79 -12.56
C ILE A 122 1.00 0.96 -11.67
N GLU A 123 -0.27 1.35 -11.61
CA GLU A 123 -1.31 0.58 -10.93
C GLU A 123 -1.97 -0.38 -11.93
N THR A 124 -2.19 -1.63 -11.53
CA THR A 124 -2.74 -2.66 -12.43
C THR A 124 -3.48 -3.76 -11.66
N ARG A 125 -4.10 -4.67 -12.42
CA ARG A 125 -4.68 -5.93 -11.91
C ARG A 125 -3.64 -7.05 -12.03
N PRO A 126 -3.66 -8.06 -11.14
CA PRO A 126 -2.66 -9.13 -11.14
C PRO A 126 -2.65 -9.96 -12.44
N ASP A 127 -3.79 -10.11 -13.12
CA ASP A 127 -3.91 -10.76 -14.43
C ASP A 127 -3.26 -9.97 -15.57
N TYR A 128 -2.89 -8.71 -15.35
CA TYR A 128 -2.09 -7.89 -16.24
C TYR A 128 -0.63 -7.70 -15.77
N CYS A 129 -0.12 -8.60 -14.93
CA CYS A 129 1.29 -8.66 -14.52
C CYS A 129 2.04 -9.86 -15.11
N LEU A 130 1.70 -10.27 -16.34
CA LEU A 130 2.40 -11.34 -17.04
C LEU A 130 3.80 -10.89 -17.51
N LYS A 131 4.68 -11.85 -17.82
CA LYS A 131 6.08 -11.60 -18.23
C LYS A 131 6.23 -10.54 -19.34
N ARG A 132 5.32 -10.54 -20.32
CA ARG A 132 5.27 -9.53 -21.39
C ARG A 132 5.02 -8.14 -20.82
N HIS A 133 3.94 -7.98 -20.04
CA HIS A 133 3.56 -6.68 -19.47
C HIS A 133 4.64 -6.12 -18.55
N LEU A 134 5.25 -6.97 -17.72
CA LEU A 134 6.37 -6.57 -16.86
C LEU A 134 7.57 -6.10 -17.68
N SER A 135 7.86 -6.74 -18.81
CA SER A 135 8.92 -6.30 -19.73
C SER A 135 8.61 -4.94 -20.37
N ASP A 136 7.36 -4.72 -20.77
CA ASP A 136 6.91 -3.44 -21.32
C ASP A 136 7.02 -2.33 -20.26
N MET A 137 6.61 -2.61 -19.01
CA MET A 137 6.72 -1.68 -17.88
C MET A 137 8.17 -1.31 -17.56
N LEU A 138 9.11 -2.28 -17.62
CA LEU A 138 10.55 -1.99 -17.52
C LEU A 138 11.01 -1.09 -18.67
N GLY A 139 10.52 -1.35 -19.89
CA GLY A 139 10.78 -0.53 -21.08
C GLY A 139 10.27 0.91 -20.97
N TYR A 140 9.23 1.16 -20.15
CA TYR A 140 8.75 2.51 -19.84
C TYR A 140 9.59 3.21 -18.76
N GLY A 141 10.48 2.51 -18.06
CA GLY A 141 11.20 3.03 -16.89
C GLY A 141 10.40 2.95 -15.58
N CYS A 142 9.42 2.04 -15.52
CA CYS A 142 8.69 1.75 -14.28
C CYS A 142 9.59 1.12 -13.23
N THR A 143 9.45 1.57 -11.98
CA THR A 143 10.23 1.06 -10.83
C THR A 143 9.33 0.47 -9.74
N ARG A 144 8.03 0.82 -9.74
CA ARG A 144 7.07 0.37 -8.74
C ARG A 144 5.74 -0.04 -9.38
N LEU A 145 5.24 -1.19 -8.96
CA LEU A 145 3.92 -1.68 -9.33
C LEU A 145 2.99 -1.61 -8.13
N GLU A 146 1.75 -1.21 -8.39
CA GLU A 146 0.69 -1.36 -7.42
C GLU A 146 -0.39 -2.30 -7.93
N ILE A 147 -0.67 -3.33 -7.15
CA ILE A 147 -1.53 -4.43 -7.56
C ILE A 147 -2.77 -4.42 -6.68
N GLY A 148 -3.94 -4.37 -7.34
CA GLY A 148 -5.22 -4.45 -6.66
C GLY A 148 -5.49 -5.86 -6.15
N VAL A 149 -5.10 -6.17 -4.91
CA VAL A 149 -5.38 -7.45 -4.24
C VAL A 149 -6.78 -7.46 -3.61
N GLN A 150 -7.12 -6.39 -2.89
CA GLN A 150 -8.25 -6.19 -1.98
C GLN A 150 -8.37 -7.18 -0.82
N SER A 151 -8.38 -8.48 -1.10
CA SER A 151 -8.54 -9.55 -0.11
C SER A 151 -7.65 -10.75 -0.44
N VAL A 152 -7.26 -11.49 0.60
CA VAL A 152 -6.51 -12.75 0.48
C VAL A 152 -7.43 -13.96 0.30
N TYR A 153 -8.75 -13.77 0.34
CA TYR A 153 -9.71 -14.87 0.25
C TYR A 153 -10.31 -15.01 -1.16
N GLU A 154 -10.32 -16.26 -1.66
CA GLU A 154 -10.87 -16.59 -3.00
C GLU A 154 -12.41 -16.46 -3.06
N ASP A 155 -13.12 -16.71 -1.96
CA ASP A 155 -14.58 -16.52 -1.88
C ASP A 155 -14.94 -15.04 -2.07
N VAL A 156 -14.22 -14.14 -1.42
CA VAL A 156 -14.42 -12.68 -1.54
C VAL A 156 -14.13 -12.21 -2.95
N ALA A 157 -13.04 -12.68 -3.58
CA ALA A 157 -12.70 -12.32 -4.96
C ALA A 157 -13.78 -12.77 -5.95
N ARG A 158 -14.37 -13.95 -5.74
CA ARG A 158 -15.48 -14.47 -6.55
C ARG A 158 -16.77 -13.71 -6.32
N ASP A 159 -17.17 -13.54 -5.07
CA ASP A 159 -18.45 -12.93 -4.68
C ASP A 159 -18.53 -11.45 -5.05
N THR A 160 -17.39 -10.76 -5.07
CA THR A 160 -17.28 -9.36 -5.52
C THR A 160 -17.05 -9.22 -7.03
N ASN A 161 -17.08 -10.34 -7.79
CA ASN A 161 -16.82 -10.41 -9.22
C ASN A 161 -15.53 -9.66 -9.62
N ARG A 162 -14.43 -9.96 -8.93
CA ARG A 162 -13.21 -9.19 -9.05
C ARG A 162 -12.44 -9.42 -10.37
N GLY A 163 -12.65 -10.59 -10.96
CA GLY A 163 -12.05 -10.99 -12.24
C GLY A 163 -10.61 -11.48 -12.15
N HIS A 164 -10.08 -11.76 -10.95
CA HIS A 164 -8.81 -12.46 -10.75
C HIS A 164 -8.89 -13.36 -9.52
N THR A 165 -7.96 -14.32 -9.42
CA THR A 165 -7.80 -15.20 -8.26
C THR A 165 -6.71 -14.68 -7.32
N VAL A 166 -6.70 -15.15 -6.08
CA VAL A 166 -5.62 -14.91 -5.12
C VAL A 166 -4.34 -15.60 -5.60
N LYS A 167 -4.46 -16.78 -6.22
CA LYS A 167 -3.31 -17.44 -6.87
C LYS A 167 -2.61 -16.53 -7.89
N ALA A 168 -3.37 -15.85 -8.75
CA ALA A 168 -2.81 -14.92 -9.73
C ALA A 168 -2.09 -13.73 -9.07
N VAL A 169 -2.56 -13.29 -7.90
CA VAL A 169 -1.86 -12.27 -7.09
C VAL A 169 -0.49 -12.78 -6.66
N CYS A 170 -0.41 -13.97 -6.06
CA CYS A 170 0.85 -14.54 -5.58
C CYS A 170 1.87 -14.73 -6.72
N GLU A 171 1.42 -15.21 -7.88
CA GLU A 171 2.25 -15.35 -9.08
C GLU A 171 2.72 -13.98 -9.60
N SER A 172 1.84 -12.98 -9.64
CA SER A 172 2.21 -11.62 -10.07
C SER A 172 3.24 -10.98 -9.15
N PHE A 173 3.14 -11.20 -7.83
CA PHE A 173 4.09 -10.70 -6.85
C PHE A 173 5.46 -11.34 -7.06
N GLN A 174 5.51 -12.65 -7.28
CA GLN A 174 6.75 -13.36 -7.57
C GLN A 174 7.43 -12.79 -8.82
N LEU A 175 6.72 -12.75 -9.95
CA LEU A 175 7.26 -12.25 -11.21
C LEU A 175 7.73 -10.80 -11.11
N ALA A 176 6.98 -9.95 -10.39
CA ALA A 176 7.35 -8.55 -10.18
C ALA A 176 8.61 -8.41 -9.31
N LYS A 177 8.70 -9.15 -8.20
CA LYS A 177 9.88 -9.12 -7.30
C LYS A 177 11.12 -9.66 -7.99
N ASP A 178 11.01 -10.75 -8.75
CA ASP A 178 12.11 -11.35 -9.51
C ASP A 178 12.56 -10.51 -10.71
N ALA A 179 11.71 -9.60 -11.19
CA ALA A 179 12.08 -8.56 -12.16
C ALA A 179 12.61 -7.27 -11.50
N GLY A 180 12.67 -7.22 -10.17
CA GLY A 180 13.24 -6.12 -9.40
C GLY A 180 12.24 -5.06 -8.95
N PHE A 181 10.97 -5.10 -9.36
CA PHE A 181 10.00 -4.07 -9.02
C PHE A 181 9.76 -3.98 -7.51
N LYS A 182 9.54 -2.76 -7.03
CA LYS A 182 8.86 -2.54 -5.74
C LYS A 182 7.37 -2.87 -5.90
N VAL A 183 6.83 -3.70 -5.02
CA VAL A 183 5.45 -4.19 -5.08
C VAL A 183 4.63 -3.59 -3.94
N VAL A 184 3.55 -2.89 -4.28
CA VAL A 184 2.58 -2.33 -3.34
C VAL A 184 1.23 -2.99 -3.56
N ALA A 185 0.57 -3.45 -2.49
CA ALA A 185 -0.77 -4.00 -2.58
C ALA A 185 -1.83 -2.96 -2.24
N HIS A 186 -2.96 -2.97 -2.94
CA HIS A 186 -4.17 -2.31 -2.44
C HIS A 186 -4.98 -3.33 -1.66
N MET A 187 -5.25 -3.04 -0.37
CA MET A 187 -6.03 -3.90 0.51
C MET A 187 -7.28 -3.16 0.97
N MET A 188 -8.41 -3.87 1.05
CA MET A 188 -9.70 -3.29 1.40
C MET A 188 -10.35 -4.08 2.54
N PRO A 189 -10.42 -3.52 3.76
CA PRO A 189 -11.28 -4.07 4.81
C PRO A 189 -12.75 -3.71 4.58
N ASP A 190 -13.64 -4.33 5.36
CA ASP A 190 -15.10 -4.08 5.32
C ASP A 190 -15.74 -4.47 3.97
N LEU A 191 -15.17 -5.46 3.27
CA LEU A 191 -15.74 -6.01 2.04
C LEU A 191 -16.99 -6.86 2.36
N PRO A 192 -17.94 -6.99 1.41
CA PRO A 192 -19.07 -7.89 1.57
C PRO A 192 -18.64 -9.30 1.96
N ASN A 193 -19.41 -9.93 2.87
CA ASN A 193 -19.18 -11.29 3.37
C ASN A 193 -17.87 -11.49 4.17
N VAL A 194 -17.16 -10.42 4.52
CA VAL A 194 -16.00 -10.44 5.42
C VAL A 194 -16.36 -9.72 6.72
N GLY A 195 -16.33 -10.45 7.84
CA GLY A 195 -16.55 -9.89 9.17
C GLY A 195 -15.24 -9.39 9.80
N LEU A 196 -15.36 -8.70 10.94
CA LEU A 196 -14.22 -8.05 11.62
C LEU A 196 -13.07 -9.01 11.96
N GLU A 197 -13.39 -10.22 12.43
CA GLU A 197 -12.39 -11.25 12.76
C GLU A 197 -11.64 -11.71 11.51
N ARG A 198 -12.37 -11.97 10.42
CA ARG A 198 -11.78 -12.32 9.11
C ARG A 198 -10.93 -11.20 8.54
N ASP A 199 -11.31 -9.94 8.74
CA ASP A 199 -10.46 -8.81 8.33
C ASP A 199 -9.12 -8.83 9.06
N ILE A 200 -9.10 -9.06 10.38
CA ILE A 200 -7.85 -9.16 11.15
C ILE A 200 -7.00 -10.34 10.66
N GLU A 201 -7.58 -11.53 10.52
CA GLU A 201 -6.88 -12.73 10.03
C GLU A 201 -6.32 -12.51 8.62
N GLN A 202 -7.06 -11.83 7.75
CA GLN A 202 -6.60 -11.46 6.40
C GLN A 202 -5.30 -10.65 6.45
N PHE A 203 -5.15 -9.70 7.36
CA PHE A 203 -3.93 -8.90 7.47
C PHE A 203 -2.77 -9.65 8.14
N ILE A 204 -3.07 -10.54 9.10
CA ILE A 204 -2.07 -11.44 9.67
C ILE A 204 -1.51 -12.32 8.55
N GLU A 205 -2.37 -13.00 7.79
CA GLU A 205 -1.95 -13.84 6.66
C GLU A 205 -1.15 -13.03 5.62
N PHE A 206 -1.63 -11.83 5.28
CA PHE A 206 -0.99 -10.97 4.28
C PHE A 206 0.46 -10.57 4.63
N PHE A 207 0.79 -10.41 5.92
CA PHE A 207 2.16 -10.09 6.36
C PHE A 207 2.98 -11.33 6.72
N GLU A 208 2.37 -12.39 7.24
CA GLU A 208 3.08 -13.59 7.67
C GLU A 208 3.35 -14.56 6.53
N ASN A 209 2.40 -14.74 5.61
CA ASN A 209 2.51 -15.69 4.50
C ASN A 209 3.55 -15.21 3.46
N PRO A 210 4.62 -15.99 3.19
CA PRO A 210 5.64 -15.64 2.21
C PRO A 210 5.13 -15.44 0.79
N ALA A 211 3.93 -15.92 0.46
CA ALA A 211 3.31 -15.70 -0.85
C ALA A 211 2.91 -14.24 -1.11
N PHE A 212 2.80 -13.41 -0.07
CA PHE A 212 2.45 -11.99 -0.18
C PHE A 212 3.63 -11.06 0.19
N ARG A 213 3.79 -10.75 1.48
CA ARG A 213 4.85 -9.87 2.04
C ARG A 213 5.25 -8.71 1.12
N PRO A 214 4.35 -7.76 0.79
CA PRO A 214 4.68 -6.67 -0.12
C PRO A 214 5.52 -5.58 0.57
N ASP A 215 6.18 -4.76 -0.24
CA ASP A 215 7.01 -3.65 0.24
C ASP A 215 6.17 -2.48 0.76
N GLY A 216 4.90 -2.42 0.35
CA GLY A 216 3.97 -1.40 0.79
C GLY A 216 2.52 -1.81 0.64
N MET A 217 1.67 -1.02 1.28
CA MET A 217 0.23 -1.19 1.23
C MET A 217 -0.46 0.17 1.10
N LYS A 218 -1.55 0.19 0.33
CA LYS A 218 -2.59 1.22 0.38
C LYS A 218 -3.83 0.60 1.03
N LEU A 219 -4.19 1.09 2.21
CA LEU A 219 -5.32 0.58 2.99
C LEU A 219 -6.55 1.43 2.69
N TYR A 220 -7.53 0.83 2.01
CA TYR A 220 -8.73 1.52 1.57
C TYR A 220 -9.97 0.82 2.12
N PRO A 221 -10.50 1.24 3.29
CA PRO A 221 -11.78 0.78 3.77
C PRO A 221 -12.87 0.92 2.71
N THR A 222 -13.74 -0.07 2.63
CA THR A 222 -14.79 -0.12 1.63
C THR A 222 -15.76 1.06 1.81
N LEU A 223 -16.12 1.71 0.70
CA LEU A 223 -17.04 2.84 0.67
C LEU A 223 -18.23 2.52 -0.22
N VAL A 224 -19.43 2.86 0.25
CA VAL A 224 -20.66 2.75 -0.54
C VAL A 224 -20.84 4.02 -1.35
N ILE A 225 -20.74 3.91 -2.67
CA ILE A 225 -20.86 5.02 -3.62
C ILE A 225 -22.05 4.76 -4.55
N ARG A 226 -22.88 5.79 -4.78
CA ARG A 226 -24.02 5.69 -5.70
C ARG A 226 -23.58 5.21 -7.09
N GLY A 227 -24.37 4.33 -7.70
CA GLY A 227 -24.08 3.78 -9.04
C GLY A 227 -23.13 2.57 -9.04
N THR A 228 -22.74 2.06 -7.87
CA THR A 228 -21.96 0.80 -7.76
C THR A 228 -22.85 -0.38 -7.40
N GLY A 229 -22.43 -1.61 -7.71
CA GLY A 229 -23.15 -2.82 -7.29
C GLY A 229 -23.28 -2.94 -5.76
N LEU A 230 -22.29 -2.44 -5.02
CA LEU A 230 -22.32 -2.40 -3.56
C LEU A 230 -23.43 -1.49 -3.01
N TYR A 231 -23.77 -0.41 -3.72
CA TYR A 231 -24.88 0.46 -3.35
C TYR A 231 -26.22 -0.26 -3.35
N GLU A 232 -26.45 -1.17 -4.30
CA GLU A 232 -27.69 -1.96 -4.34
C GLU A 232 -27.74 -2.99 -3.21
N LEU A 233 -26.60 -3.57 -2.82
CA LEU A 233 -26.52 -4.44 -1.64
C LEU A 233 -26.83 -3.67 -0.36
N TRP A 234 -26.27 -2.46 -0.22
CA TRP A 234 -26.54 -1.57 0.91
C TRP A 234 -28.01 -1.15 0.97
N LYS A 235 -28.58 -0.72 -0.15
CA LYS A 235 -29.97 -0.28 -0.27
C LYS A 235 -30.97 -1.39 0.06
N THR A 236 -30.64 -2.65 -0.26
CA THR A 236 -31.46 -3.83 0.04
C THR A 236 -31.21 -4.39 1.45
N GLY A 237 -30.32 -3.78 2.25
CA GLY A 237 -29.97 -4.24 3.60
C GLY A 237 -29.09 -5.49 3.63
N ARG A 238 -28.57 -5.93 2.48
CA ARG A 238 -27.69 -7.11 2.34
C ARG A 238 -26.21 -6.78 2.61
N TYR A 239 -25.87 -5.50 2.72
CA TYR A 239 -24.55 -5.03 3.14
C TYR A 239 -24.71 -3.87 4.11
N LYS A 240 -23.88 -3.84 5.14
CA LYS A 240 -23.81 -2.75 6.11
C LYS A 240 -22.35 -2.50 6.43
N SER A 241 -21.89 -1.28 6.18
CA SER A 241 -20.54 -0.86 6.54
C SER A 241 -20.33 -0.89 8.06
N TYR A 242 -19.08 -1.03 8.47
CA TYR A 242 -18.70 -0.85 9.86
C TYR A 242 -19.07 0.53 10.39
N THR A 243 -19.29 0.60 11.70
CA THR A 243 -19.39 1.89 12.37
C THR A 243 -18.02 2.58 12.36
N PRO A 244 -17.97 3.92 12.44
CA PRO A 244 -16.69 4.65 12.47
C PRO A 244 -15.76 4.18 13.58
N SER A 245 -16.29 3.90 14.77
CA SER A 245 -15.50 3.42 15.91
C SER A 245 -14.89 2.04 15.67
N THR A 246 -15.66 1.10 15.11
CA THR A 246 -15.17 -0.24 14.75
C THR A 246 -14.10 -0.15 13.66
N LEU A 247 -14.27 0.73 12.68
CA LEU A 247 -13.28 0.90 11.63
C LEU A 247 -11.97 1.50 12.14
N VAL A 248 -12.03 2.49 13.03
CA VAL A 248 -10.83 3.07 13.67
C VAL A 248 -10.08 2.00 14.48
N GLU A 249 -10.79 1.20 15.27
CA GLU A 249 -10.21 0.07 16.02
C GLU A 249 -9.55 -0.95 15.08
N LEU A 250 -10.22 -1.34 14.00
CA LEU A 250 -9.69 -2.27 13.01
C LEU A 250 -8.40 -1.74 12.38
N VAL A 251 -8.41 -0.49 11.92
CA VAL A 251 -7.23 0.13 11.30
C VAL A 251 -6.08 0.25 12.29
N ALA A 252 -6.34 0.62 13.55
CA ALA A 252 -5.31 0.67 14.60
C ALA A 252 -4.64 -0.69 14.80
N ARG A 253 -5.43 -1.77 14.87
CA ARG A 253 -4.91 -3.14 14.96
C ARG A 253 -4.14 -3.56 13.72
N ILE A 254 -4.60 -3.23 12.52
CA ILE A 254 -3.88 -3.53 11.26
C ILE A 254 -2.52 -2.82 11.25
N LEU A 255 -2.46 -1.55 11.64
CA LEU A 255 -1.22 -0.78 11.68
C LEU A 255 -0.21 -1.34 12.68
N ALA A 256 -0.66 -1.93 13.79
CA ALA A 256 0.20 -2.63 14.74
C ALA A 256 0.85 -3.91 14.16
N LEU A 257 0.23 -4.54 13.16
CA LEU A 257 0.76 -5.74 12.50
C LEU A 257 1.80 -5.43 11.41
N VAL A 258 1.92 -4.17 10.98
CA VAL A 258 2.74 -3.82 9.82
C VAL A 258 4.22 -4.04 10.15
N PRO A 259 4.94 -4.88 9.38
CA PRO A 259 6.33 -5.13 9.66
C PRO A 259 7.23 -3.93 9.28
N PRO A 260 8.42 -3.81 9.90
CA PRO A 260 9.31 -2.64 9.71
C PRO A 260 9.82 -2.40 8.29
N TRP A 261 9.73 -3.40 7.41
CA TRP A 261 10.11 -3.29 6.00
C TRP A 261 8.94 -2.87 5.09
N THR A 262 7.73 -2.69 5.60
CA THR A 262 6.55 -2.33 4.80
C THR A 262 6.16 -0.86 5.04
N ARG A 263 5.81 -0.16 3.95
CA ARG A 263 5.31 1.23 4.00
C ARG A 263 3.78 1.28 3.82
N VAL A 264 3.05 1.91 4.75
CA VAL A 264 1.63 2.22 4.54
C VAL A 264 1.50 3.61 3.90
N TYR A 265 1.22 3.63 2.60
CA TYR A 265 1.16 4.86 1.81
C TYR A 265 -0.06 5.71 2.14
N ARG A 266 -1.22 5.06 2.26
CA ARG A 266 -2.50 5.72 2.49
C ARG A 266 -3.37 4.86 3.40
N VAL A 267 -4.14 5.53 4.23
CA VAL A 267 -5.17 4.97 5.10
C VAL A 267 -6.42 5.79 4.79
N GLN A 268 -7.26 5.27 3.88
CA GLN A 268 -8.35 5.92 3.14
C GLN A 268 -7.96 6.49 1.75
N ARG A 269 -8.96 6.64 0.88
CA ARG A 269 -8.85 7.22 -0.47
C ARG A 269 -9.39 8.66 -0.49
N ASP A 270 -8.83 9.48 -1.38
CA ASP A 270 -9.28 10.87 -1.59
C ASP A 270 -10.57 10.90 -2.43
N ILE A 271 -11.69 10.48 -1.82
CA ILE A 271 -13.02 10.58 -2.43
C ILE A 271 -13.78 11.71 -1.73
N PRO A 272 -14.38 12.65 -2.46
CA PRO A 272 -15.21 13.68 -1.85
C PRO A 272 -16.33 13.08 -1.01
N MET A 273 -16.41 13.46 0.27
CA MET A 273 -17.40 12.92 1.22
C MET A 273 -18.86 13.06 0.77
N PRO A 274 -19.28 14.12 0.04
CA PRO A 274 -20.65 14.19 -0.51
C PRO A 274 -21.02 13.04 -1.47
N LEU A 275 -20.05 12.33 -2.03
CA LEU A 275 -20.27 11.18 -2.91
C LEU A 275 -20.40 9.86 -2.15
N VAL A 276 -19.97 9.83 -0.88
CA VAL A 276 -19.99 8.64 -0.04
C VAL A 276 -21.34 8.54 0.67
N THR A 277 -22.04 7.42 0.45
CA THR A 277 -23.34 7.17 1.09
C THR A 277 -23.18 6.47 2.44
N SER A 278 -22.19 5.59 2.58
CA SER A 278 -21.90 4.85 3.82
C SER A 278 -20.43 4.39 3.83
N GLY A 279 -19.83 4.24 5.01
CA GLY A 279 -18.42 3.90 5.20
C GLY A 279 -17.70 4.93 6.07
N VAL A 280 -16.52 5.37 5.65
CA VAL A 280 -15.73 6.39 6.36
C VAL A 280 -16.45 7.73 6.38
N GLU A 281 -16.60 8.31 7.59
CA GLU A 281 -17.27 9.61 7.79
C GLU A 281 -16.32 10.81 7.72
N HIS A 282 -15.06 10.63 8.11
CA HIS A 282 -14.10 11.73 8.27
C HIS A 282 -12.83 11.47 7.45
N GLY A 283 -12.25 12.54 6.90
CA GLY A 283 -11.02 12.50 6.11
C GLY A 283 -9.72 12.40 6.92
N ASN A 284 -9.75 12.06 8.21
CA ASN A 284 -8.56 11.97 9.07
C ASN A 284 -8.39 10.59 9.71
N LEU A 285 -8.78 9.51 9.03
CA LEU A 285 -8.78 8.15 9.57
C LEU A 285 -7.40 7.70 10.11
N ARG A 286 -6.30 8.10 9.46
CA ARG A 286 -4.94 7.78 9.94
C ARG A 286 -4.66 8.37 11.32
N GLU A 287 -5.04 9.62 11.55
CA GLU A 287 -4.82 10.32 12.82
C GLU A 287 -5.63 9.66 13.94
N LEU A 288 -6.91 9.36 13.68
CA LEU A 288 -7.78 8.67 14.62
C LEU A 288 -7.25 7.27 14.97
N ALA A 289 -6.76 6.52 13.98
CA ALA A 289 -6.15 5.21 14.21
C ALA A 289 -4.88 5.31 15.06
N LEU A 290 -3.99 6.26 14.78
CA LEU A 290 -2.76 6.46 15.58
C LEU A 290 -3.07 6.90 17.01
N ALA A 291 -4.08 7.75 17.22
CA ALA A 291 -4.54 8.10 18.56
C ALA A 291 -5.06 6.85 19.30
N ARG A 292 -5.88 6.04 18.60
CA ARG A 292 -6.42 4.80 19.18
C ARG A 292 -5.33 3.79 19.52
N MET A 293 -4.27 3.69 18.72
CA MET A 293 -3.12 2.83 19.02
C MET A 293 -2.43 3.20 20.33
N LYS A 294 -2.34 4.50 20.65
CA LYS A 294 -1.79 4.99 21.93
C LYS A 294 -2.65 4.50 23.10
N ASP A 295 -3.96 4.58 22.98
CA ASP A 295 -4.89 4.10 24.00
C ASP A 295 -4.78 2.57 24.21
N LEU A 296 -4.39 1.83 23.17
CA LEU A 296 -4.15 0.39 23.20
C LEU A 296 -2.74 0.01 23.69
N GLY A 297 -1.84 0.97 23.88
CA GLY A 297 -0.44 0.70 24.22
C GLY A 297 0.33 -0.01 23.10
N THR A 298 -0.04 0.25 21.83
CA THR A 298 0.61 -0.34 20.64
C THR A 298 1.27 0.73 19.79
N GLU A 299 2.29 0.35 19.03
CA GLU A 299 3.06 1.27 18.19
C GLU A 299 3.01 0.86 16.72
N CYS A 300 2.99 1.86 15.83
CA CYS A 300 3.03 1.65 14.38
C CYS A 300 4.48 1.70 13.91
N ARG A 301 5.03 0.54 13.54
CA ARG A 301 6.42 0.43 13.09
C ARG A 301 6.58 0.43 11.57
N ASP A 302 5.61 1.00 10.84
CA ASP A 302 5.72 1.12 9.38
C ASP A 302 6.83 2.09 8.97
N VAL A 303 7.37 1.89 7.77
CA VAL A 303 8.46 2.71 7.21
C VAL A 303 8.12 4.21 7.20
N ARG A 304 6.84 4.57 7.02
CA ARG A 304 6.41 5.98 6.92
C ARG A 304 6.38 6.67 8.27
N THR A 305 5.95 6.00 9.33
CA THR A 305 5.85 6.61 10.67
C THR A 305 7.24 6.79 11.27
N ARG A 306 8.17 5.88 10.96
CA ARG A 306 9.56 5.91 11.45
C ARG A 306 10.46 6.88 10.69
N GLU A 307 10.07 7.36 9.49
CA GLU A 307 10.96 8.19 8.67
C GLU A 307 11.36 9.49 9.38
N VAL A 308 12.66 9.83 9.35
CA VAL A 308 13.23 10.99 10.07
C VAL A 308 12.49 12.30 9.81
N GLY A 309 12.00 12.53 8.59
CA GLY A 309 11.24 13.74 8.26
C GLY A 309 9.89 13.82 8.99
N ILE A 310 9.20 12.69 9.17
CA ILE A 310 7.92 12.65 9.90
C ILE A 310 8.17 12.80 11.40
N GLN A 311 9.22 12.16 11.92
CA GLN A 311 9.61 12.28 13.33
C GLN A 311 10.04 13.72 13.69
N GLU A 312 10.79 14.39 12.82
CA GLU A 312 11.17 15.79 13.03
C GLU A 312 9.95 16.73 12.98
N ILE A 313 9.03 16.52 12.03
CA ILE A 313 7.83 17.38 11.89
C ILE A 313 6.84 17.19 13.06
N HIS A 314 6.55 15.95 13.45
CA HIS A 314 5.50 15.66 14.43
C HIS A 314 5.99 15.61 15.87
N HIS A 315 7.24 15.18 16.09
CA HIS A 315 7.79 14.94 17.42
C HIS A 315 9.02 15.79 17.75
N LYS A 316 9.58 16.52 16.77
CA LYS A 316 10.81 17.33 16.92
C LYS A 316 12.00 16.52 17.44
N VAL A 317 12.02 15.23 17.15
CA VAL A 317 13.11 14.32 17.53
C VAL A 317 14.09 14.21 16.37
N ARG A 318 15.38 14.21 16.70
CA ARG A 318 16.47 13.96 15.74
C ARG A 318 17.25 12.72 16.18
N PRO A 319 17.67 11.88 15.24
CA PRO A 319 18.44 10.69 15.57
C PRO A 319 19.77 11.09 16.22
N TYR A 320 20.17 10.33 17.23
CA TYR A 320 21.43 10.55 17.96
C TYR A 320 22.43 9.44 17.67
N GLN A 321 21.99 8.18 17.72
CA GLN A 321 22.83 7.01 17.50
C GLN A 321 22.33 6.21 16.31
N VAL A 322 23.09 6.25 15.21
CA VAL A 322 22.67 5.64 13.94
C VAL A 322 23.42 4.34 13.71
N GLU A 323 22.68 3.26 13.53
CA GLU A 323 23.21 1.92 13.32
C GLU A 323 22.71 1.32 12.00
N LEU A 324 23.53 0.45 11.40
CA LEU A 324 23.12 -0.37 10.26
C LEU A 324 22.34 -1.58 10.80
N VAL A 325 21.07 -1.67 10.43
CA VAL A 325 20.18 -2.77 10.79
C VAL A 325 19.83 -3.57 9.54
N ARG A 326 19.86 -4.90 9.65
CA ARG A 326 19.45 -5.83 8.60
C ARG A 326 18.29 -6.70 9.09
N ARG A 327 17.28 -6.86 8.25
CA ARG A 327 16.15 -7.76 8.47
C ARG A 327 15.96 -8.63 7.23
N ASP A 328 16.12 -9.95 7.41
CA ASP A 328 15.96 -10.92 6.33
C ASP A 328 14.59 -11.59 6.42
N TYR A 329 13.95 -11.79 5.27
CA TYR A 329 12.70 -12.52 5.18
C TYR A 329 12.55 -13.22 3.83
N VAL A 330 11.83 -14.33 3.83
CA VAL A 330 11.46 -15.02 2.59
C VAL A 330 10.21 -14.37 2.00
N ALA A 331 10.22 -14.08 0.71
CA ALA A 331 9.03 -13.65 -0.01
C ALA A 331 9.02 -14.19 -1.44
N ASN A 332 7.92 -14.81 -1.84
CA ASN A 332 7.67 -15.34 -3.18
C ASN A 332 8.86 -16.18 -3.68
N GLY A 333 9.30 -17.16 -2.89
CA GLY A 333 10.41 -18.07 -3.23
C GLY A 333 11.82 -17.45 -3.23
N GLY A 334 11.97 -16.15 -2.95
CA GLY A 334 13.26 -15.48 -2.88
C GLY A 334 13.61 -14.98 -1.49
N TRP A 335 14.90 -14.71 -1.31
CA TRP A 335 15.47 -14.14 -0.10
C TRP A 335 15.53 -12.62 -0.23
N GLU A 336 14.74 -11.93 0.59
CA GLU A 336 14.78 -10.46 0.73
C GLU A 336 15.62 -10.08 1.96
N SER A 337 16.48 -9.09 1.77
CA SER A 337 17.23 -8.41 2.81
C SER A 337 16.84 -6.94 2.82
N PHE A 338 16.23 -6.50 3.92
CA PHE A 338 15.95 -5.10 4.18
C PHE A 338 17.08 -4.51 5.02
N LEU A 339 17.92 -3.71 4.38
CA LEU A 339 19.00 -2.96 5.02
C LEU A 339 18.50 -1.56 5.34
N SER A 340 18.86 -1.05 6.49
CA SER A 340 18.43 0.27 6.92
C SER A 340 19.40 0.91 7.87
N TYR A 341 19.62 2.20 7.73
CA TYR A 341 20.21 3.01 8.80
C TYR A 341 19.10 3.56 9.67
N GLU A 342 19.12 3.18 10.94
CA GLU A 342 18.08 3.48 11.92
C GLU A 342 18.72 3.96 13.24
N ASP A 343 17.98 4.73 14.03
CA ASP A 343 18.23 4.92 15.46
C ASP A 343 17.38 3.89 16.22
N PRO A 344 17.98 2.81 16.76
CA PRO A 344 17.21 1.72 17.38
C PRO A 344 16.53 2.12 18.68
N GLU A 345 17.07 3.09 19.42
CA GLU A 345 16.51 3.56 20.69
C GLU A 345 15.28 4.42 20.46
N GLN A 346 15.33 5.30 19.45
CA GLN A 346 14.25 6.22 19.12
C GLN A 346 13.30 5.70 18.02
N ASP A 347 13.59 4.52 17.47
CA ASP A 347 12.91 3.89 16.33
C ASP A 347 12.78 4.78 15.08
N ILE A 348 13.84 5.55 14.77
CA ILE A 348 13.87 6.49 13.64
C ILE A 348 14.60 5.89 12.43
N LEU A 349 14.01 5.97 11.25
CA LEU A 349 14.57 5.48 9.99
C LEU A 349 15.14 6.62 9.14
N ILE A 350 16.40 6.49 8.76
CA ILE A 350 17.15 7.50 7.98
C ILE A 350 17.27 7.09 6.51
N GLY A 351 17.57 5.83 6.24
CA GLY A 351 17.68 5.32 4.88
C GLY A 351 17.44 3.82 4.84
N LEU A 352 17.01 3.33 3.68
CA LEU A 352 16.71 1.93 3.45
C LEU A 352 17.20 1.46 2.08
N LEU A 353 17.49 0.17 1.99
CA LEU A 353 17.76 -0.56 0.76
C LEU A 353 17.06 -1.91 0.80
N ARG A 354 16.46 -2.31 -0.33
CA ARG A 354 15.86 -3.64 -0.53
C ARG A 354 16.75 -4.44 -1.47
N LEU A 355 17.38 -5.48 -0.96
CA LEU A 355 18.18 -6.42 -1.73
C LEU A 355 17.43 -7.74 -1.84
N ARG A 356 17.38 -8.32 -3.04
CA ARG A 356 16.81 -9.64 -3.28
C ARG A 356 17.82 -10.53 -3.97
N ARG A 357 17.97 -11.77 -3.51
CA ARG A 357 18.63 -12.82 -4.30
C ARG A 357 17.63 -13.30 -5.36
N CYS A 358 17.95 -13.12 -6.64
CA CYS A 358 17.05 -13.55 -7.72
C CYS A 358 16.82 -15.05 -7.65
N SER A 359 15.56 -15.47 -7.79
CA SER A 359 15.21 -16.88 -7.89
C SER A 359 15.71 -17.47 -9.23
N GLN A 360 15.82 -18.80 -9.31
CA GLN A 360 16.10 -19.48 -10.58
C GLN A 360 14.98 -19.28 -11.62
N GLU A 361 13.80 -18.87 -11.17
CA GLU A 361 12.62 -18.64 -12.00
C GLU A 361 12.57 -17.23 -12.61
N SER A 362 13.58 -16.38 -12.32
CA SER A 362 13.67 -15.06 -12.94
C SER A 362 13.69 -15.18 -14.47
N PHE A 363 12.75 -14.51 -15.10
CA PHE A 363 12.54 -14.63 -16.54
C PHE A 363 13.37 -13.63 -17.35
N ARG A 364 13.98 -12.63 -16.71
CA ARG A 364 14.79 -11.60 -17.36
C ARG A 364 16.19 -12.13 -17.66
N PRO A 365 16.67 -12.08 -18.92
CA PRO A 365 17.98 -12.61 -19.27
C PRO A 365 19.12 -11.96 -18.48
N GLU A 366 18.99 -10.68 -18.14
CA GLU A 366 20.01 -9.91 -17.41
C GLU A 366 20.15 -10.36 -15.93
N LEU A 367 19.13 -11.02 -15.39
CA LEU A 367 19.03 -11.44 -13.98
C LEU A 367 19.20 -12.95 -13.78
N LYS A 368 19.63 -13.67 -14.83
CA LYS A 368 19.96 -15.09 -14.74
C LYS A 368 21.38 -15.29 -14.19
N GLU A 369 21.64 -16.50 -13.69
CA GLU A 369 22.99 -16.98 -13.32
C GLU A 369 23.60 -16.30 -12.09
N GLY A 370 22.94 -16.42 -10.93
CA GLY A 370 23.52 -15.99 -9.66
C GLY A 370 23.67 -14.47 -9.57
N VAL A 371 22.54 -13.77 -9.71
CA VAL A 371 22.45 -12.31 -9.63
C VAL A 371 21.67 -11.91 -8.38
N SER A 372 22.11 -10.84 -7.73
CA SER A 372 21.31 -10.15 -6.72
C SER A 372 20.80 -8.83 -7.28
N ILE A 373 19.61 -8.42 -6.87
CA ILE A 373 18.98 -7.19 -7.35
C ILE A 373 18.62 -6.26 -6.21
N VAL A 374 19.06 -5.01 -6.32
CA VAL A 374 18.60 -3.88 -5.50
C VAL A 374 17.29 -3.38 -6.09
N ARG A 375 16.21 -3.55 -5.32
CA ARG A 375 14.83 -3.23 -5.69
C ARG A 375 14.43 -1.80 -5.33
N GLU A 376 15.09 -1.25 -4.32
CA GLU A 376 14.90 0.13 -3.87
C GLU A 376 16.13 0.57 -3.09
N LEU A 377 16.59 1.79 -3.34
CA LEU A 377 17.46 2.55 -2.44
C LEU A 377 16.75 3.88 -2.16
N HIS A 378 16.56 4.20 -0.88
CA HIS A 378 15.89 5.43 -0.49
C HIS A 378 16.55 6.01 0.77
N VAL A 379 17.09 7.21 0.66
CA VAL A 379 17.64 7.95 1.81
C VAL A 379 16.73 9.14 2.08
N TYR A 380 16.16 9.18 3.29
CA TYR A 380 15.36 10.31 3.74
C TYR A 380 16.30 11.44 4.12
N GLY A 381 16.20 12.56 3.40
CA GLY A 381 16.86 13.81 3.76
C GLY A 381 15.83 14.86 4.14
N SER A 382 16.28 15.90 4.85
CA SER A 382 15.66 17.21 4.66
C SER A 382 15.80 17.58 3.18
N VAL A 383 14.75 18.13 2.57
CA VAL A 383 14.80 18.58 1.17
C VAL A 383 15.81 19.71 1.08
N VAL A 384 17.09 19.40 0.83
CA VAL A 384 18.12 20.42 0.66
C VAL A 384 18.18 20.79 -0.82
N PRO A 385 17.97 22.05 -1.18
CA PRO A 385 18.28 22.54 -2.53
C PRO A 385 19.74 22.19 -2.83
N ILE A 386 20.01 21.74 -4.07
CA ILE A 386 21.32 21.26 -4.55
C ILE A 386 22.50 22.24 -4.27
N ASN A 387 22.23 23.49 -3.90
CA ASN A 387 23.21 24.57 -3.79
C ASN A 387 23.57 25.06 -2.38
N THR A 388 23.16 24.43 -1.29
CA THR A 388 23.57 24.87 0.07
C THR A 388 24.31 23.78 0.83
N ARG A 389 25.65 23.85 0.79
CA ARG A 389 26.54 23.04 1.64
C ARG A 389 26.56 23.63 3.04
N ASP A 390 25.75 23.07 3.92
CA ASP A 390 25.72 23.41 5.34
C ASP A 390 26.56 22.37 6.12
N PRO A 391 27.62 22.76 6.86
CA PRO A 391 28.54 21.83 7.52
C PRO A 391 27.87 20.89 8.53
N GLY A 392 26.77 21.30 9.17
CA GLY A 392 25.99 20.45 10.09
C GLY A 392 25.12 19.40 9.40
N LYS A 393 24.95 19.47 8.07
CA LYS A 393 24.16 18.51 7.27
C LYS A 393 25.02 17.39 6.64
N PHE A 394 26.33 17.39 6.90
CA PHE A 394 27.25 16.34 6.43
C PHE A 394 26.93 14.95 6.98
N GLN A 395 26.26 14.83 8.12
CA GLN A 395 25.86 13.53 8.70
C GLN A 395 24.91 12.71 7.81
N HIS A 396 24.19 13.34 6.87
CA HIS A 396 23.28 12.62 5.94
C HIS A 396 23.89 12.34 4.55
N GLN A 397 25.12 12.81 4.29
CA GLN A 397 25.79 12.63 3.02
C GLN A 397 26.64 11.36 3.05
N GLY A 398 26.06 10.23 2.66
CA GLY A 398 26.84 8.98 2.49
C GLY A 398 26.05 7.70 2.70
N PHE A 399 24.93 7.74 3.43
CA PHE A 399 24.14 6.53 3.73
C PHE A 399 23.74 5.74 2.50
N GLY A 400 23.46 6.42 1.38
CA GLY A 400 23.16 5.72 0.12
C GLY A 400 24.33 4.89 -0.41
N THR A 401 25.55 5.44 -0.35
CA THR A 401 26.77 4.73 -0.74
C THR A 401 27.07 3.58 0.23
N LEU A 402 26.98 3.81 1.54
CA LEU A 402 27.21 2.79 2.56
C LEU A 402 26.22 1.61 2.44
N LEU A 403 24.94 1.89 2.17
CA LEU A 403 23.93 0.86 1.93
C LEU A 403 24.25 0.04 0.66
N MET A 404 24.73 0.70 -0.41
CA MET A 404 25.14 0.00 -1.63
C MET A 404 26.38 -0.86 -1.41
N GLU A 405 27.38 -0.38 -0.66
CA GLU A 405 28.58 -1.14 -0.31
C GLU A 405 28.22 -2.40 0.49
N GLU A 406 27.35 -2.28 1.48
CA GLU A 406 26.88 -3.46 2.24
C GLU A 406 26.05 -4.40 1.37
N ALA A 407 25.21 -3.87 0.47
CA ALA A 407 24.45 -4.70 -0.46
C ALA A 407 25.36 -5.48 -1.43
N GLU A 408 26.44 -4.86 -1.90
CA GLU A 408 27.47 -5.51 -2.73
C GLU A 408 28.21 -6.60 -1.94
N ARG A 409 28.56 -6.34 -0.67
CA ARG A 409 29.17 -7.32 0.23
C ARG A 409 28.27 -8.54 0.44
N ILE A 410 27.00 -8.33 0.79
CA ILE A 410 26.02 -9.42 1.00
C ILE A 410 25.81 -10.20 -0.30
N ALA A 411 25.66 -9.51 -1.42
CA ALA A 411 25.47 -10.15 -2.72
C ALA A 411 26.65 -11.06 -3.10
N ARG A 412 27.89 -10.64 -2.85
CA ARG A 412 29.08 -11.44 -3.14
C ARG A 412 29.28 -12.56 -2.13
N ASP A 413 29.34 -12.22 -0.85
CA ASP A 413 29.87 -13.11 0.19
C ASP A 413 28.80 -14.09 0.69
N GLU A 414 27.53 -13.69 0.71
CA GLU A 414 26.43 -14.49 1.27
C GLU A 414 25.51 -15.08 0.19
N HIS A 415 25.14 -14.29 -0.81
CA HIS A 415 24.33 -14.81 -1.92
C HIS A 415 25.16 -15.61 -2.93
N GLY A 416 26.49 -15.44 -2.95
CA GLY A 416 27.38 -16.04 -3.94
C GLY A 416 27.12 -15.51 -5.36
N SER A 417 26.72 -14.25 -5.47
CA SER A 417 26.38 -13.63 -6.75
C SER A 417 27.63 -13.11 -7.45
N ALA A 418 27.74 -13.35 -8.75
CA ALA A 418 28.82 -12.77 -9.57
C ALA A 418 28.50 -11.33 -10.01
N LYS A 419 27.24 -10.91 -9.85
CA LYS A 419 26.72 -9.67 -10.42
C LYS A 419 25.60 -9.12 -9.54
N ILE A 420 25.57 -7.80 -9.42
CA ILE A 420 24.48 -7.07 -8.77
C ILE A 420 23.80 -6.14 -9.78
N ALA A 421 22.47 -6.14 -9.78
CA ALA A 421 21.65 -5.30 -10.62
C ALA A 421 20.84 -4.30 -9.77
N VAL A 422 20.46 -3.18 -10.36
CA VAL A 422 19.62 -2.16 -9.73
C VAL A 422 18.51 -1.75 -10.69
N ILE A 423 17.26 -1.80 -10.24
CA ILE A 423 16.13 -1.20 -10.95
C ILE A 423 16.07 0.31 -10.69
N SER A 424 16.87 1.05 -11.45
CA SER A 424 16.94 2.51 -11.32
C SER A 424 15.89 3.21 -12.17
N GLY A 425 15.26 4.25 -11.62
CA GLY A 425 14.56 5.24 -12.43
C GLY A 425 15.52 5.89 -13.43
N VAL A 426 15.01 6.28 -14.60
CA VAL A 426 15.82 6.85 -15.69
C VAL A 426 16.62 8.06 -15.19
N GLY A 427 15.98 8.94 -14.42
CA GLY A 427 16.61 10.15 -13.89
C GLY A 427 17.70 9.92 -12.85
N THR A 428 17.80 8.73 -12.25
CA THR A 428 18.77 8.38 -11.20
C THR A 428 19.94 7.53 -11.71
N ARG A 429 19.97 7.11 -12.98
CA ARG A 429 21.03 6.25 -13.51
C ARG A 429 22.44 6.82 -13.34
N ASN A 430 22.60 8.14 -13.47
CA ASN A 430 23.89 8.83 -13.27
C ASN A 430 24.42 8.73 -11.83
N TYR A 431 23.56 8.54 -10.82
CA TYR A 431 24.01 8.27 -9.45
C TYR A 431 24.77 6.93 -9.40
N TYR A 432 24.17 5.87 -9.96
CA TYR A 432 24.79 4.54 -9.99
C TYR A 432 26.02 4.47 -10.89
N ARG A 433 26.09 5.25 -11.97
CA ARG A 433 27.31 5.34 -12.80
C ARG A 433 28.52 5.83 -12.01
N LYS A 434 28.33 6.76 -11.07
CA LYS A 434 29.40 7.24 -10.18
C LYS A 434 29.90 6.15 -9.22
N LEU A 435 29.07 5.14 -8.94
CA LEU A 435 29.41 3.97 -8.12
C LEU A 435 29.99 2.81 -8.95
N GLY A 436 30.23 3.02 -10.25
CA GLY A 436 30.80 2.01 -11.15
C GLY A 436 29.78 1.06 -11.78
N TYR A 437 28.49 1.42 -11.80
CA TYR A 437 27.46 0.63 -12.49
C TYR A 437 27.33 1.06 -13.96
N GLU A 438 27.09 0.10 -14.83
CA GLU A 438 26.85 0.28 -16.25
C GLU A 438 25.41 -0.11 -16.62
N LEU A 439 24.89 0.39 -17.74
CA LEU A 439 23.53 0.07 -18.17
C LEU A 439 23.52 -1.25 -18.94
N GLU A 440 22.79 -2.25 -18.46
CA GLU A 440 22.56 -3.55 -19.13
C GLU A 440 21.05 -3.79 -19.22
N GLY A 441 20.49 -3.68 -20.43
CA GLY A 441 19.04 -3.72 -20.63
C GLY A 441 18.34 -2.59 -19.86
N PRO A 442 17.30 -2.88 -19.05
CA PRO A 442 16.64 -1.86 -18.23
C PRO A 442 17.34 -1.57 -16.89
N TYR A 443 18.39 -2.32 -16.53
CA TYR A 443 19.02 -2.29 -15.21
C TYR A 443 20.37 -1.57 -15.20
N MET A 444 20.73 -1.01 -14.05
CA MET A 444 22.11 -0.62 -13.77
C MET A 444 22.82 -1.80 -13.12
N VAL A 445 23.95 -2.25 -13.67
CA VAL A 445 24.60 -3.51 -13.30
C VAL A 445 26.07 -3.28 -12.98
N LYS A 446 26.58 -4.04 -12.00
CA LYS A 446 28.00 -4.08 -11.63
C LYS A 446 28.41 -5.53 -11.39
N ARG A 447 29.57 -5.92 -11.94
CA ARG A 447 30.18 -7.23 -11.64
C ARG A 447 30.84 -7.17 -10.27
N LEU A 448 30.64 -8.21 -9.48
CA LEU A 448 31.21 -8.35 -8.15
C LEU A 448 32.52 -9.13 -8.30
N ASN A 449 33.62 -8.49 -7.93
CA ASN A 449 34.95 -9.10 -7.86
C ASN A 449 35.23 -9.65 -6.47
#